data_AF-A0A955HPI0-F1
#
_entry.id   AF-A0A955HPI0-F1
#
_cell.length_a   1.000
_cell.length_b   1.000
_cell.length_c   1.000
_cell.angle_alpha   90.00
_cell.angle_beta   90.00
_cell.angle_gamma   90.00
#
_symmetry.space_group_name_H-M   'P 1'
#
loop_
_entity.id
_entity.type
_entity.pdbx_description
1 polymer ?
#
loop_
_entity_poly.entity_id
_entity_poly.type
_entity_poly.pdbx_seq_one_letter_code
_entity_poly.pdbx_strand_id
1 'polypeptide(L)'
;MNDTIISLNGITKEFRIPRRKEATVLSHMTSRIVGREIQRPHTVTALHDVSLNVQAREVVGIVGDNAAGKSTLLRVIAGIVHPTSGHVTVRGNVTSLISMSVSLRKTLTVKDNIFLAASCFGMTRAQTVRCFQDILEFGGLTDYVDMFPYQISDGMNQRLDFSIEINANSDILLI
;
A
#
# COMPACT_ATOMS: atom_id res chain seq x y z
N MET A 1 17.91 -6.09 25.51
CA MET A 1 16.60 -5.43 25.37
C MET A 1 16.14 -5.66 23.93
N ASN A 2 14.98 -6.28 23.71
CA ASN A 2 14.51 -6.64 22.36
C ASN A 2 14.28 -5.38 21.52
N ASP A 3 15.12 -5.18 20.50
CA ASP A 3 15.05 -4.08 19.53
C ASP A 3 14.12 -4.42 18.35
N THR A 4 13.10 -5.26 18.63
CA THR A 4 12.14 -5.72 17.63
C THR A 4 11.29 -4.54 17.17
N ILE A 5 11.36 -4.23 15.88
CA ILE A 5 10.65 -3.12 15.24
C ILE A 5 9.38 -3.59 14.52
N ILE A 6 9.37 -4.81 14.00
CA ILE A 6 8.19 -5.49 13.43
C ILE A 6 8.02 -6.83 14.15
N SER A 7 6.83 -7.10 14.66
CA SER A 7 6.45 -8.39 15.25
C SER A 7 5.10 -8.86 14.70
N LEU A 8 5.12 -10.01 14.06
CA LEU A 8 3.96 -10.73 13.54
C LEU A 8 3.76 -12.00 14.36
N ASN A 9 2.56 -12.19 14.89
CA ASN A 9 2.22 -13.36 15.71
C ASN A 9 0.97 -14.04 15.15
N GLY A 10 1.15 -15.20 14.52
CA GLY A 10 0.08 -16.06 13.99
C GLY A 10 -0.81 -15.38 12.94
N ILE A 11 -0.21 -14.58 12.06
CA ILE A 11 -0.94 -13.79 11.07
C ILE A 11 -1.60 -14.69 10.04
N THR A 12 -2.93 -14.66 10.01
CA THR A 12 -3.73 -15.26 8.95
C THR A 12 -4.50 -14.18 8.22
N LYS A 13 -4.46 -14.21 6.89
CA LYS A 13 -5.24 -13.30 6.05
C LYS A 13 -6.04 -14.07 5.03
N GLU A 14 -7.35 -13.90 5.10
CA GLU A 14 -8.31 -14.46 4.18
C GLU A 14 -9.02 -13.34 3.41
N PHE A 15 -9.18 -13.55 2.10
CA PHE A 15 -9.97 -12.70 1.24
C PHE A 15 -11.24 -13.44 0.82
N ARG A 16 -12.39 -12.81 1.04
CA ARG A 16 -13.67 -13.31 0.55
C ARG A 16 -13.87 -12.79 -0.86
N ILE A 17 -13.87 -13.70 -1.84
CA ILE A 17 -14.08 -13.35 -3.23
C ILE A 17 -15.57 -13.47 -3.55
N PRO A 18 -16.27 -12.34 -3.77
CA PRO A 18 -17.66 -12.38 -4.22
C PRO A 18 -17.71 -12.93 -5.65
N ARG A 19 -18.45 -14.01 -5.87
CA ARG A 19 -18.85 -14.41 -7.22
C ARG A 19 -20.05 -13.57 -7.63
N ARG A 20 -19.82 -12.51 -8.39
CA ARG A 20 -20.86 -11.58 -8.83
C ARG A 20 -21.82 -12.30 -9.79
N LYS A 21 -23.01 -12.62 -9.32
CA LYS A 21 -24.23 -12.10 -9.95
C LYS A 21 -24.88 -11.20 -8.91
N GLU A 22 -25.25 -9.99 -9.32
CA GLU A 22 -26.00 -9.06 -8.47
C GLU A 22 -27.17 -9.83 -7.88
N ALA A 23 -27.13 -10.05 -6.57
CA ALA A 23 -28.18 -10.74 -5.87
C ALA A 23 -29.31 -9.75 -5.62
N THR A 24 -29.96 -9.29 -6.69
CA THR A 24 -31.16 -8.47 -6.61
C THR A 24 -32.23 -9.27 -5.88
N VAL A 25 -33.16 -8.63 -5.16
CA VAL A 25 -34.27 -9.32 -4.49
C VAL A 25 -34.99 -10.29 -5.46
N LEU A 26 -35.09 -9.89 -6.73
CA LEU A 26 -35.59 -10.70 -7.85
C LEU A 26 -34.79 -11.99 -8.12
N SER A 27 -33.46 -11.97 -8.01
CA SER A 27 -32.64 -13.19 -8.21
C SER A 27 -32.80 -14.18 -7.05
N HIS A 28 -33.01 -13.69 -5.83
CA HIS A 28 -33.30 -14.54 -4.67
C HIS A 28 -34.69 -15.17 -4.72
N MET A 29 -35.68 -14.47 -5.30
CA MET A 29 -37.02 -15.02 -5.51
C MET A 29 -37.05 -16.04 -6.66
N THR A 30 -36.37 -15.75 -7.77
CA THR A 30 -36.34 -16.64 -8.95
C THR A 30 -35.43 -17.86 -8.77
N SER A 31 -34.38 -17.79 -7.95
CA SER A 31 -33.52 -18.96 -7.67
C SER A 31 -34.27 -20.12 -7.03
N ARG A 32 -35.34 -19.84 -6.27
CA ARG A 32 -36.21 -20.86 -5.68
C ARG A 32 -37.14 -21.54 -6.69
N ILE A 33 -37.47 -20.86 -7.79
CA ILE A 33 -38.39 -21.34 -8.83
C ILE A 33 -37.63 -22.07 -9.95
N VAL A 34 -36.43 -21.59 -10.29
CA VAL A 34 -35.63 -22.09 -11.42
C VAL A 34 -34.62 -23.17 -11.00
N GLY A 35 -34.51 -23.48 -9.70
CA GLY A 35 -33.54 -24.48 -9.20
C GLY A 35 -32.08 -24.08 -9.44
N ARG A 36 -31.81 -22.79 -9.67
CA ARG A 36 -30.45 -22.29 -9.94
C ARG A 36 -29.73 -22.06 -8.62
N GLU A 37 -28.69 -22.86 -8.38
CA GLU A 37 -27.86 -22.77 -7.18
C GLU A 37 -27.19 -21.40 -7.07
N ILE A 38 -27.47 -20.67 -5.97
CA ILE A 38 -26.81 -19.40 -5.68
C ILE A 38 -25.35 -19.72 -5.38
N GLN A 39 -24.44 -19.34 -6.28
CA GLN A 39 -23.02 -19.57 -6.11
C GLN A 39 -22.53 -18.84 -4.85
N ARG A 40 -22.10 -19.61 -3.85
CA ARG A 40 -21.60 -19.05 -2.59
C ARG A 40 -20.28 -18.30 -2.83
N PRO A 41 -20.02 -17.20 -2.10
CA PRO A 41 -18.69 -16.60 -2.05
C PRO A 41 -17.67 -17.67 -1.64
N HIS A 42 -16.47 -17.61 -2.21
CA HIS A 42 -15.38 -18.50 -1.80
C HIS A 42 -14.29 -17.67 -1.12
N THR A 43 -13.59 -18.30 -0.18
CA THR A 43 -12.51 -17.69 0.58
C THR A 43 -11.17 -18.14 0.02
N VAL A 44 -10.24 -17.20 -0.10
CA VAL A 44 -8.85 -17.46 -0.47
C VAL A 44 -7.96 -17.05 0.69
N THR A 45 -7.21 -18.00 1.24
CA THR A 45 -6.23 -17.76 2.29
C THR A 45 -4.92 -17.29 1.65
N ALA A 46 -4.57 -16.04 1.87
CA ALA A 46 -3.35 -15.41 1.35
C ALA A 46 -2.17 -15.49 2.32
N LEU A 47 -2.44 -15.55 3.62
CA LEU A 47 -1.45 -15.81 4.68
C LEU A 47 -2.07 -16.80 5.66
N HIS A 48 -1.29 -17.77 6.13
CA HIS A 48 -1.75 -18.78 7.07
C HIS A 48 -0.72 -18.91 8.20
N ASP A 49 -1.10 -18.49 9.40
CA ASP A 49 -0.31 -18.62 10.64
C ASP A 49 1.15 -18.11 10.53
N VAL A 50 1.34 -16.94 9.92
CA VAL A 50 2.67 -16.35 9.69
C VAL A 50 3.17 -15.64 10.94
N SER A 51 4.32 -16.05 11.46
CA SER A 51 5.02 -15.37 12.56
C SER A 51 6.42 -14.95 12.14
N LEU A 52 6.78 -13.70 12.44
CA LEU A 52 8.05 -13.08 12.05
C LEU A 52 8.41 -11.98 13.04
N ASN A 53 9.68 -11.87 13.40
CA ASN A 53 10.20 -10.73 14.14
C ASN A 53 11.36 -10.14 13.35
N VAL A 54 11.35 -8.83 13.17
CA VAL A 54 12.43 -8.07 12.52
C VAL A 54 12.98 -7.06 13.52
N GLN A 55 14.30 -7.04 13.67
CA GLN A 55 15.01 -6.10 14.55
C GLN A 55 15.26 -4.77 13.83
N ALA A 56 15.48 -3.70 14.60
CA ALA A 56 15.91 -2.44 14.02
C ALA A 56 17.24 -2.62 13.27
N ARG A 57 17.37 -1.92 12.12
CA ARG A 57 18.54 -1.98 11.23
C ARG A 57 18.78 -3.33 10.55
N GLU A 58 17.83 -4.25 10.62
CA GLU A 58 17.87 -5.52 9.91
C GLU A 58 17.36 -5.36 8.46
N VAL A 59 17.99 -6.06 7.52
CA VAL A 59 17.51 -6.16 6.13
C VAL A 59 16.98 -7.56 5.91
N VAL A 60 15.69 -7.68 5.59
CA VAL A 60 15.01 -8.97 5.42
C VAL A 60 14.52 -9.12 3.98
N GLY A 61 14.95 -10.18 3.31
CA GLY A 61 14.43 -10.57 2.00
C GLY A 61 13.28 -11.57 2.11
N ILE A 62 12.15 -11.29 1.46
CA ILE A 62 11.00 -12.20 1.39
C ILE A 62 10.94 -12.80 -0.01
N VAL A 63 11.21 -14.10 -0.11
CA VAL A 63 11.23 -14.84 -1.38
C VAL A 63 10.19 -15.95 -1.40
N GLY A 64 9.73 -16.32 -2.59
CA GLY A 64 8.73 -17.36 -2.81
C GLY A 64 7.99 -17.15 -4.12
N ASP A 65 7.15 -18.11 -4.50
CA ASP A 65 6.45 -18.09 -5.77
C ASP A 65 5.47 -16.92 -5.93
N ASN A 66 5.09 -16.63 -7.17
CA ASN A 66 3.99 -15.72 -7.45
C ASN A 66 2.72 -16.20 -6.74
N ALA A 67 1.96 -15.25 -6.18
CA ALA A 67 0.78 -15.52 -5.34
C ALA A 67 1.03 -16.25 -3.99
N ALA A 68 2.28 -16.40 -3.55
CA ALA A 68 2.59 -16.94 -2.21
C ALA A 68 2.22 -16.03 -1.01
N GLY A 69 1.56 -14.88 -1.26
CA GLY A 69 1.14 -13.96 -0.20
C GLY A 69 2.13 -12.86 0.18
N LYS A 70 3.30 -12.76 -0.48
CA LYS A 70 4.35 -11.75 -0.17
C LYS A 70 3.83 -10.32 -0.13
N SER A 71 3.14 -9.87 -1.19
CA SER A 71 2.56 -8.52 -1.23
C SER A 71 1.43 -8.33 -0.20
N THR A 72 0.72 -9.40 0.16
CA THR A 72 -0.28 -9.37 1.24
C THR A 72 0.40 -9.19 2.59
N LEU A 73 1.51 -9.89 2.85
CA LEU A 73 2.31 -9.76 4.06
C LEU A 73 2.82 -8.32 4.23
N LEU A 74 3.40 -7.76 3.17
CA LEU A 74 3.91 -6.39 3.18
C LEU A 74 2.78 -5.37 3.40
N ARG A 75 1.60 -5.57 2.81
CA ARG A 75 0.41 -4.74 3.08
C ARG A 75 -0.11 -4.86 4.52
N VAL A 76 0.05 -6.02 5.15
CA VAL A 76 -0.29 -6.21 6.58
C VAL A 76 0.71 -5.45 7.45
N ILE A 77 2.01 -5.55 7.17
CA ILE A 77 3.05 -4.80 7.89
C ILE A 77 2.84 -3.28 7.72
N ALA A 78 2.51 -2.82 6.51
CA ALA A 78 2.21 -1.42 6.22
C ALA A 78 0.90 -0.91 6.83
N GLY A 79 0.10 -1.77 7.46
CA GLY A 79 -1.21 -1.40 8.02
C GLY A 79 -2.29 -1.12 6.97
N ILE A 80 -2.04 -1.37 5.69
CA ILE A 80 -2.99 -1.18 4.59
C ILE A 80 -4.10 -2.24 4.64
N VAL A 81 -3.75 -3.47 5.02
CA VAL A 81 -4.69 -4.59 5.13
C VAL A 81 -4.63 -5.15 6.54
N HIS A 82 -5.77 -5.19 7.22
CA HIS A 82 -5.84 -5.86 8.52
C HIS A 82 -5.84 -7.39 8.36
N PRO A 83 -5.11 -8.13 9.22
CA PRO A 83 -5.18 -9.58 9.24
C PRO A 83 -6.59 -10.05 9.63
N THR A 84 -6.96 -11.26 9.21
CA THR A 84 -8.21 -11.91 9.64
C THR A 84 -8.09 -12.42 11.08
N SER A 85 -6.91 -12.92 11.45
CA SER A 85 -6.55 -13.28 12.82
C SER A 85 -5.04 -13.11 13.05
N GLY A 86 -4.63 -13.13 14.32
CA GLY A 86 -3.26 -12.84 14.74
C GLY A 86 -3.05 -11.36 15.08
N HIS A 87 -1.83 -11.02 15.49
CA HIS A 87 -1.47 -9.66 15.92
C HIS A 87 -0.22 -9.17 15.21
N VAL A 88 -0.30 -7.94 14.69
CA VAL A 88 0.81 -7.20 14.10
C VAL A 88 1.17 -6.03 14.99
N THR A 89 2.45 -5.88 15.30
CA THR A 89 2.99 -4.71 16.01
C THR A 89 4.12 -4.15 15.18
N VAL A 90 4.04 -2.86 14.89
CA VAL A 90 5.07 -2.12 14.15
C VAL A 90 5.40 -0.86 14.94
N ARG A 91 6.69 -0.60 15.17
CA ARG A 91 7.18 0.55 15.94
C ARG A 91 7.91 1.50 15.01
N GLY A 92 7.35 2.69 14.78
CA GLY A 92 7.91 3.69 13.87
C GLY A 92 7.06 3.87 12.62
N ASN A 93 7.48 4.81 11.77
CA ASN A 93 6.78 5.15 10.53
C ASN A 93 7.20 4.19 9.40
N VAL A 94 6.21 3.58 8.76
CA VAL A 94 6.40 2.68 7.62
C VAL A 94 6.16 3.44 6.32
N THR A 95 7.15 3.42 5.42
CA THR A 95 6.97 3.77 4.02
C THR A 95 7.02 2.51 3.17
N SER A 96 6.12 2.39 2.19
CA SER A 96 5.99 1.21 1.34
C SER A 96 6.01 1.60 -0.13
N LEU A 97 7.12 1.29 -0.81
CA LEU A 97 7.29 1.47 -2.26
C LEU A 97 6.41 0.48 -3.06
N ILE A 98 5.97 -0.60 -2.41
CA ILE A 98 5.10 -1.63 -3.03
C ILE A 98 3.71 -1.07 -3.34
N SER A 99 3.35 0.02 -2.67
CA SER A 99 2.09 0.74 -2.80
C SER A 99 2.28 2.07 -3.50
N MET A 100 3.17 2.12 -4.51
CA MET A 100 3.48 3.23 -5.45
C MET A 100 2.24 3.71 -6.24
N SER A 101 1.17 3.96 -5.51
CA SER A 101 -0.20 4.17 -5.92
C SER A 101 -0.87 5.18 -5.01
N VAL A 102 -0.10 6.11 -4.42
CA VAL A 102 -0.65 7.47 -4.29
C VAL A 102 -0.68 8.02 -5.71
N SER A 103 -1.63 7.54 -6.51
CA SER A 103 -1.75 7.98 -7.90
C SER A 103 -1.86 9.48 -7.89
N LEU A 104 -0.84 10.15 -8.44
CA LEU A 104 -0.81 11.60 -8.59
C LEU A 104 -2.17 12.04 -9.13
N ARG A 105 -2.84 12.92 -8.40
CA ARG A 105 -4.11 13.45 -8.84
C ARG A 105 -3.85 14.30 -10.06
N LYS A 106 -4.36 13.83 -11.20
CA LYS A 106 -4.25 14.52 -12.49
C LYS A 106 -4.81 15.94 -12.49
N THR A 107 -5.70 16.25 -11.54
CA THR A 107 -6.30 17.57 -11.35
C THR A 107 -5.48 18.50 -10.46
N LEU A 108 -4.36 18.03 -9.90
CA LEU A 108 -3.46 18.80 -9.04
C LEU A 108 -2.13 19.01 -9.76
N THR A 109 -1.46 20.13 -9.47
CA THR A 109 -0.11 20.41 -9.98
C THR A 109 0.91 19.43 -9.40
N VAL A 110 2.12 19.36 -9.95
CA VAL A 110 3.24 18.61 -9.37
C VAL A 110 3.48 19.05 -7.93
N LYS A 111 3.50 20.36 -7.68
CA LYS A 111 3.60 20.93 -6.33
C LYS A 111 2.54 20.40 -5.38
N ASP A 112 1.26 20.50 -5.76
CA ASP A 112 0.16 20.10 -4.89
C ASP A 112 0.16 18.59 -4.63
N ASN A 113 0.56 17.80 -5.62
CA ASN A 113 0.76 16.36 -5.47
C ASN A 113 1.87 16.04 -4.47
N ILE A 114 3.00 16.76 -4.49
CA ILE A 114 4.07 16.58 -3.50
C ILE A 114 3.53 16.79 -2.09
N PHE A 115 2.80 17.89 -1.85
CA PHE A 115 2.23 18.16 -0.53
C PHE A 115 1.18 17.13 -0.11
N LEU A 116 0.32 16.71 -1.04
CA LEU A 116 -0.70 15.70 -0.76
C LEU A 116 -0.07 14.35 -0.41
N ALA A 117 0.84 13.86 -1.25
CA ALA A 117 1.50 12.58 -1.05
C ALA A 117 2.35 12.57 0.23
N ALA A 118 3.14 13.62 0.47
CA ALA A 118 3.89 13.77 1.71
C ALA A 118 3.00 13.70 2.95
N SER A 119 1.82 14.33 2.91
CA SER A 119 0.85 14.26 4.02
C SER A 119 0.28 12.85 4.24
N CYS A 120 0.08 12.08 3.17
CA CYS A 120 -0.32 10.68 3.25
C CYS A 120 0.76 9.80 3.90
N PHE A 121 2.04 10.15 3.72
CA PHE A 121 3.17 9.50 4.38
C PHE A 121 3.45 10.03 5.81
N GLY A 122 2.54 10.85 6.36
CA GLY A 122 2.67 11.37 7.72
C GLY A 122 3.67 12.52 7.87
N MET A 123 4.15 13.11 6.76
CA MET A 123 5.01 14.28 6.83
C MET A 123 4.19 15.52 7.18
N THR A 124 4.72 16.33 8.09
CA THR A 124 4.21 17.67 8.35
C THR A 124 4.52 18.60 7.17
N ARG A 125 3.70 19.63 6.99
CA ARG A 125 3.95 20.66 5.98
C ARG A 125 5.37 21.25 6.08
N ALA A 126 5.87 21.45 7.30
CA ALA A 126 7.23 21.97 7.53
C ALA A 126 8.31 20.99 7.06
N GLN A 127 8.13 19.68 7.27
CA GLN A 127 9.04 18.67 6.73
C GLN A 127 9.00 18.65 5.21
N THR A 128 7.80 18.68 4.60
CA THR A 128 7.66 18.72 3.13
C THR A 128 8.34 19.93 2.52
N VAL A 129 8.20 21.13 3.11
CA VAL A 129 8.87 22.34 2.61
C VAL A 129 10.39 22.19 2.64
N ARG A 130 10.96 21.52 3.65
CA ARG A 130 12.41 21.36 3.79
C ARG A 130 13.01 20.48 2.69
N CYS A 131 12.31 19.41 2.30
CA CYS A 131 12.78 18.49 1.25
C CYS A 131 12.14 18.78 -0.13
N PHE A 132 11.35 19.85 -0.27
CA PHE A 132 10.61 20.13 -1.50
C PHE A 132 11.53 20.28 -2.70
N GLN A 133 12.64 21.01 -2.52
CA GLN A 133 13.63 21.22 -3.57
C GLN A 133 14.35 19.91 -3.94
N ASP A 134 14.73 19.12 -2.93
CA ASP A 134 15.39 17.82 -3.13
C ASP A 134 14.48 16.86 -3.92
N ILE A 135 13.18 16.85 -3.63
CA ILE A 135 12.18 16.07 -4.36
C ILE A 135 12.12 16.49 -5.84
N LEU A 136 12.11 17.79 -6.12
CA LEU A 136 12.06 18.30 -7.49
C LEU A 136 13.35 18.01 -8.26
N GLU A 137 14.50 18.20 -7.63
CA GLU A 137 15.81 17.96 -8.25
C GLU A 137 16.00 16.47 -8.57
N PHE A 138 15.66 15.57 -7.64
CA PHE A 138 15.70 14.13 -7.89
C PHE A 138 14.72 13.74 -9.01
N GLY A 139 13.53 14.33 -9.02
CA GLY A 139 12.51 14.10 -10.04
C GLY A 139 12.90 14.59 -11.44
N GLY A 140 13.84 15.54 -11.52
CA GLY A 140 14.08 16.33 -12.73
C GLY A 140 12.88 17.21 -13.09
N LEU A 141 12.24 17.78 -12.07
CA LEU A 141 10.93 18.46 -12.15
C LEU A 141 10.98 19.95 -11.77
N THR A 142 12.17 20.51 -11.55
CA THR A 142 12.37 21.91 -11.14
C THR A 142 11.67 22.93 -12.06
N ASP A 143 11.61 22.65 -13.37
CA ASP A 143 10.94 23.52 -14.35
C ASP A 143 9.46 23.18 -14.59
N TYR A 144 8.93 22.15 -13.90
CA TYR A 144 7.62 21.55 -14.15
C TYR A 144 6.69 21.61 -12.93
N VAL A 145 7.03 22.43 -11.93
CA VAL A 145 6.38 22.50 -10.62
C VAL A 145 4.87 22.81 -10.71
N ASP A 146 4.50 23.70 -11.63
CA ASP A 146 3.11 24.13 -11.85
C ASP A 146 2.40 23.33 -12.95
N MET A 147 3.06 22.34 -13.54
CA MET A 147 2.44 21.44 -14.51
C MET A 147 1.57 20.37 -13.83
N PHE A 148 0.64 19.81 -14.58
CA PHE A 148 -0.17 18.67 -14.15
C PHE A 148 0.48 17.32 -14.53
N PRO A 149 0.22 16.23 -13.79
CA PRO A 149 0.78 14.90 -14.06
C PRO A 149 0.59 14.38 -15.48
N TYR A 150 -0.50 14.79 -16.17
CA TYR A 150 -0.75 14.38 -17.56
C TYR A 150 0.06 15.17 -18.61
N GLN A 151 0.76 16.24 -18.19
CA GLN A 151 1.60 17.06 -19.07
C GLN A 151 3.07 16.65 -19.04
N ILE A 152 3.47 15.82 -18.07
CA ILE A 152 4.82 15.29 -17.91
C ILE A 152 4.86 13.81 -18.33
N SER A 153 6.05 13.31 -18.66
CA SER A 153 6.21 11.91 -19.09
C SER A 153 5.91 10.92 -17.96
N ASP A 154 5.54 9.69 -18.30
CA ASP A 154 5.35 8.62 -17.31
C ASP A 154 6.60 8.37 -16.47
N GLY A 155 7.79 8.50 -17.06
CA GLY A 155 9.06 8.41 -16.31
C GLY A 155 9.27 9.54 -15.32
N MET A 156 8.78 10.76 -15.61
CA MET A 156 8.80 11.88 -14.66
C MET A 156 7.81 11.66 -13.52
N ASN A 157 6.62 11.14 -13.82
CA ASN A 157 5.64 10.74 -12.80
C ASN A 157 6.23 9.68 -11.86
N GLN A 158 6.86 8.62 -12.40
CA GLN A 158 7.51 7.58 -11.59
C GLN A 158 8.64 8.14 -10.72
N ARG A 159 9.48 9.03 -11.27
CA ARG A 159 10.54 9.67 -10.49
C ARG A 159 9.98 10.57 -9.40
N LEU A 160 8.88 11.29 -9.66
CA LEU A 160 8.21 12.11 -8.65
C LEU A 160 7.73 11.28 -7.47
N ASP A 161 6.97 10.21 -7.75
CA ASP A 161 6.45 9.31 -6.72
C ASP A 161 7.58 8.75 -5.85
N PHE A 162 8.63 8.24 -6.51
CA PHE A 162 9.81 7.71 -5.82
C PHE A 162 10.57 8.78 -5.02
N SER A 163 10.70 10.00 -5.54
CA SER A 163 11.36 11.12 -4.85
C SER A 163 10.65 11.47 -3.55
N ILE A 164 9.32 11.49 -3.58
CA ILE A 164 8.50 11.77 -2.40
C ILE A 164 8.66 10.65 -1.38
N GLU A 165 8.61 9.39 -1.82
CA GLU A 165 8.73 8.21 -0.95
C GLU A 165 10.09 8.12 -0.23
N ILE A 166 11.20 8.39 -0.93
CA ILE A 166 12.55 8.39 -0.30
C ILE A 166 12.73 9.53 0.69
N ASN A 167 12.13 10.70 0.41
CA ASN A 167 12.21 11.85 1.32
C ASN A 167 11.21 11.77 2.48
N ALA A 168 10.30 10.78 2.47
CA ALA A 168 9.44 10.51 3.61
C ALA A 168 10.29 9.96 4.77
N ASN A 169 10.32 10.72 5.87
CA ASN A 169 11.08 10.39 7.08
C ASN A 169 10.52 9.13 7.75
N SER A 170 10.99 7.97 7.30
CA SER A 170 10.50 6.64 7.66
C SER A 170 11.56 5.83 8.40
N ASP A 171 11.10 5.08 9.40
CA ASP A 171 11.93 4.18 10.20
C ASP A 171 12.04 2.80 9.53
N ILE A 172 11.01 2.44 8.75
CA ILE A 172 10.88 1.14 8.07
C ILE A 172 10.55 1.40 6.60
N LEU A 173 11.39 0.88 5.71
CA LEU A 173 11.17 0.92 4.27
C LEU A 173 10.80 -0.48 3.76
N LEU A 174 9.63 -0.61 3.12
CA LEU A 174 9.20 -1.82 2.45
C LEU A 174 9.37 -1.66 0.93
N ILE A 175 10.11 -2.60 0.33
CA ILE A 175 10.49 -2.62 -1.09
C ILE A 175 9.82 -3.80 -1.79
#